data_AF-A0AA39XTY3-F1
#
_entry.id   AF-A0AA39XTY3-F1
#
_cell.length_a   1.000
_cell.length_b   1.000
_cell.length_c   1.000
_cell.angle_alpha   90.00
_cell.angle_beta   90.00
_cell.angle_gamma   90.00
#
_symmetry.space_group_name_H-M   'P 1'
#
loop_
_entity.id
_entity.type
_entity.pdbx_description
1 polymer ?
#
loop_
_entity_poly.entity_id
_entity_poly.type
_entity_poly.pdbx_seq_one_letter_code
_entity_poly.pdbx_strand_id
1 'polypeptide(L)'
;MSPPIRMRRLRLRKQNWKQNDTSTSSSTIQSQKNSIHIPPDELFNLVCNYEGYTNSVAPDVTVREGLFNLEDVTAYGVSEAAQKELWDEEVKRLSLVVKEPDKPIQFAGTGELSHDTKDAYDILAHLADQIWIALNIVILDCQAVLSRHFPLLTDEDQLRSSRDILERFTAEDEEEEDASRQAETANGGLKGTREDYFQLVDYLTATLARALCKAASGDTWHYNILANLVKLSTKLKVVSFRLEEFASDSLESAPTKRSARLPSAPASRGNAPLNTSMGRDGGGSLDFLGEMLSTLHREDGNTERAYSGPNTRKNAVKQLYWLETVKFKRPLHKIVEYILVSLRGQTKLTTTSTTSYEICAMVFDTNFQEFSTFVYQDIGGEYLGASKPENISVANAVFEVLTTTVKSLDWHGYGRIFFKQDDSTAWYSWNDYLMALHSQRPEQPDPFERIQNFVQPTYE
;
A
#
# COMPACT_ATOMS: atom_id res chain seq x y z
N MET A 1 5.70 -47.12 -32.91
CA MET A 1 6.43 -46.12 -33.73
C MET A 1 5.42 -45.44 -34.63
N SER A 2 4.93 -44.27 -34.23
CA SER A 2 3.92 -43.49 -34.95
C SER A 2 4.58 -42.31 -35.66
N PRO A 3 4.13 -41.91 -36.87
CA PRO A 3 4.75 -40.83 -37.62
C PRO A 3 4.33 -39.44 -37.11
N PRO A 4 5.15 -38.39 -37.33
CA PRO A 4 4.90 -37.05 -36.79
C PRO A 4 3.87 -36.26 -37.59
N ILE A 5 3.03 -35.52 -36.87
CA ILE A 5 2.00 -34.61 -37.36
C ILE A 5 2.65 -33.31 -37.86
N ARG A 6 2.42 -32.97 -39.14
CA ARG A 6 2.81 -31.70 -39.78
C ARG A 6 1.94 -30.54 -39.30
N MET A 7 2.54 -29.49 -38.72
CA MET A 7 1.87 -28.20 -38.47
C MET A 7 1.69 -27.41 -39.77
N ARG A 8 0.45 -26.96 -40.05
CA ARG A 8 0.10 -26.03 -41.12
C ARG A 8 0.38 -24.59 -40.67
N ARG A 9 1.20 -23.86 -41.43
CA ARG A 9 1.35 -22.39 -41.32
C ARG A 9 0.09 -21.69 -41.83
N LEU A 10 -0.57 -20.92 -40.97
CA LEU A 10 -1.61 -19.95 -41.35
C LEU A 10 -0.93 -18.67 -41.84
N ARG A 11 -1.21 -18.28 -43.09
CA ARG A 11 -0.83 -16.98 -43.67
C ARG A 11 -1.91 -15.96 -43.30
N LEU A 12 -1.54 -14.91 -42.56
CA LEU A 12 -2.39 -13.74 -42.34
C LEU A 12 -2.36 -12.84 -43.59
N ARG A 13 -3.55 -12.55 -44.13
CA ARG A 13 -3.79 -11.57 -45.20
C ARG A 13 -3.70 -10.17 -44.60
N LYS A 14 -2.87 -9.31 -45.19
CA LYS A 14 -2.93 -7.85 -44.99
C LYS A 14 -4.21 -7.32 -45.66
N GLN A 15 -5.13 -6.77 -44.89
CA GLN A 15 -6.20 -5.90 -45.39
C GLN A 15 -5.89 -4.47 -44.94
N ASN A 16 -5.75 -3.58 -45.93
CA ASN A 16 -5.60 -2.14 -45.74
C ASN A 16 -6.90 -1.57 -45.19
N TRP A 17 -6.86 -1.04 -43.96
CA TRP A 17 -7.96 -0.26 -43.38
C TRP A 17 -7.64 1.23 -43.58
N LYS A 18 -8.50 1.94 -44.30
CA LYS A 18 -8.43 3.39 -44.48
C LYS A 18 -8.87 4.07 -43.18
N GLN A 19 -8.09 5.03 -42.70
CA GLN A 19 -8.47 5.97 -41.64
C GLN A 19 -9.72 6.73 -42.08
N ASN A 20 -10.80 6.60 -41.30
CA ASN A 20 -11.87 7.58 -41.25
C ASN A 20 -11.68 8.36 -39.96
N ASP A 21 -11.39 9.65 -40.10
CA ASP A 21 -11.45 10.63 -39.01
C ASP A 21 -12.88 10.72 -38.49
N THR A 22 -13.10 10.23 -37.27
CA THR A 22 -14.25 10.60 -36.45
C THR A 22 -13.76 10.98 -35.07
N SER A 23 -13.56 12.28 -34.89
CA SER A 23 -13.46 12.95 -33.60
C SER A 23 -14.73 12.71 -32.78
N THR A 24 -14.68 11.77 -31.83
CA THR A 24 -15.71 11.65 -30.79
C THR A 24 -15.14 10.97 -29.54
N SER A 25 -15.17 11.72 -28.44
CA SER A 25 -15.12 11.26 -27.04
C SER A 25 -13.97 10.35 -26.62
N SER A 26 -12.74 10.85 -26.64
CA SER A 26 -11.75 10.39 -25.66
C SER A 26 -12.26 10.76 -24.26
N SER A 27 -12.69 9.77 -23.48
CA SER A 27 -12.75 9.87 -22.03
C SER A 27 -11.32 10.01 -21.52
N THR A 28 -10.77 11.21 -21.68
CA THR A 28 -9.52 11.59 -21.06
C THR A 28 -9.69 11.34 -19.57
N ILE A 29 -9.05 10.29 -19.06
CA ILE A 29 -8.64 10.22 -17.66
C ILE A 29 -7.70 11.42 -17.50
N GLN A 30 -8.30 12.60 -17.30
CA GLN A 30 -7.57 13.78 -16.90
C GLN A 30 -6.94 13.36 -15.59
N SER A 31 -5.63 13.13 -15.60
CA SER A 31 -4.78 13.09 -14.42
C SER A 31 -5.31 14.19 -13.50
N GLN A 32 -6.04 13.79 -12.45
CA GLN A 32 -6.73 14.69 -11.55
C GLN A 32 -5.63 15.41 -10.79
N LYS A 33 -5.11 16.49 -11.38
CA LYS A 33 -4.12 17.36 -10.77
C LYS A 33 -4.75 18.29 -9.73
N ASN A 34 -5.80 17.80 -9.07
CA ASN A 34 -6.51 18.50 -8.03
C ASN A 34 -5.65 18.36 -6.77
N SER A 35 -5.04 19.45 -6.35
CA SER A 35 -4.38 19.51 -5.05
C SER A 35 -5.38 19.10 -3.98
N ILE A 36 -5.04 18.04 -3.23
CA ILE A 36 -5.88 17.51 -2.16
C ILE A 36 -5.70 18.43 -0.97
N HIS A 37 -6.73 19.21 -0.66
CA HIS A 37 -6.70 20.15 0.45
C HIS A 37 -7.47 19.60 1.65
N ILE A 38 -6.72 19.14 2.66
CA ILE A 38 -7.26 18.58 3.90
C ILE A 38 -6.81 19.47 5.05
N PRO A 39 -7.71 20.27 5.64
CA PRO A 39 -7.45 21.00 6.87
C PRO A 39 -6.89 20.07 7.97
N PRO A 40 -5.69 20.35 8.51
CA PRO A 40 -5.10 19.54 9.58
C PRO A 40 -6.00 19.39 10.80
N ASP A 41 -6.72 20.46 11.19
CA ASP A 41 -7.61 20.45 12.36
C ASP A 41 -8.79 19.49 12.18
N GLU A 42 -9.38 19.43 10.99
CA GLU A 42 -10.46 18.49 10.68
C GLU A 42 -9.96 17.04 10.67
N LEU A 43 -8.76 16.81 10.11
CA LEU A 43 -8.13 15.50 10.11
C LEU A 43 -7.79 15.04 11.53
N PHE A 44 -7.27 15.95 12.37
CA PHE A 44 -6.98 15.69 13.76
C PHE A 44 -8.24 15.34 14.57
N ASN A 45 -9.34 16.05 14.34
CA ASN A 45 -10.64 15.72 14.92
C ASN A 45 -11.10 14.32 14.52
N LEU A 46 -10.86 13.90 13.27
CA LEU A 46 -11.17 12.54 12.83
C LEU A 46 -10.27 11.49 13.50
N VAL A 47 -8.97 11.78 13.68
CA VAL A 47 -8.06 10.90 14.44
C VAL A 47 -8.57 10.72 15.88
N CYS A 48 -9.10 11.79 16.49
CA CYS A 48 -9.68 11.78 17.84
C CYS A 48 -11.17 11.39 17.90
N ASN A 49 -11.75 10.84 16.82
CA ASN A 49 -13.20 10.57 16.76
C ASN A 49 -13.72 9.55 17.79
N TYR A 50 -12.84 8.78 18.45
CA TYR A 50 -13.19 7.90 19.56
C TYR A 50 -13.67 8.67 20.80
N GLU A 51 -13.36 9.96 20.93
CA GLU A 51 -13.84 10.81 22.02
C GLU A 51 -15.30 11.28 21.84
N GLY A 52 -15.78 11.19 20.60
CA GLY A 52 -17.10 11.63 20.20
C GLY A 52 -17.31 11.40 18.71
N TYR A 53 -18.16 10.44 18.38
CA TYR A 53 -18.45 10.08 16.99
C TYR A 53 -19.85 10.54 16.60
N THR A 54 -19.93 11.20 15.45
CA THR A 54 -21.16 11.62 14.79
C THR A 54 -21.05 11.24 13.31
N ASN A 55 -22.13 10.76 12.70
CA ASN A 55 -22.15 10.37 11.29
C ASN A 55 -23.09 11.27 10.50
N SER A 56 -22.77 11.51 9.22
CA SER A 56 -23.60 12.30 8.30
C SER A 56 -25.05 11.83 8.17
N VAL A 57 -25.32 10.53 8.38
CA VAL A 57 -26.68 9.94 8.32
C VAL A 57 -27.52 10.30 9.56
N ALA A 58 -26.88 10.61 10.69
CA ALA A 58 -27.55 10.99 11.94
C ALA A 58 -26.77 12.12 12.64
N PRO A 59 -26.77 13.34 12.05
CA PRO A 59 -25.95 14.46 12.54
C PRO A 59 -26.40 14.96 13.93
N ASP A 60 -27.63 14.65 14.34
CA ASP A 60 -28.19 14.96 15.65
C ASP A 60 -27.77 13.97 16.75
N VAL A 61 -27.08 12.88 16.40
CA VAL A 61 -26.71 11.79 17.32
C VAL A 61 -25.19 11.72 17.48
N THR A 62 -24.69 12.18 18.61
CA THR A 62 -23.29 11.97 19.03
C THR A 62 -23.19 10.86 20.05
N VAL A 63 -22.29 9.90 19.82
CA VAL A 63 -21.94 8.83 20.75
C VAL A 63 -20.58 9.15 21.38
N ARG A 64 -20.47 9.04 22.70
CA ARG A 64 -19.20 9.22 23.44
C ARG A 64 -18.80 7.99 24.26
N GLU A 65 -19.74 7.08 24.53
CA GLU A 65 -19.53 5.94 25.41
C GLU A 65 -19.29 4.63 24.66
N GLY A 66 -18.31 3.87 25.12
CA GLY A 66 -17.93 2.58 24.56
C GLY A 66 -17.39 2.64 23.14
N LEU A 67 -16.84 3.79 22.76
CA LEU A 67 -15.93 3.95 21.64
C LEU A 67 -14.51 3.69 22.19
N PHE A 68 -13.72 2.92 21.46
CA PHE A 68 -12.34 2.64 21.85
C PHE A 68 -11.41 2.95 20.70
N ASN A 69 -10.23 3.48 21.03
CA ASN A 69 -9.16 3.68 20.07
C ASN A 69 -8.45 2.34 19.79
N LEU A 70 -8.47 1.88 18.55
CA LEU A 70 -7.84 0.61 18.16
C LEU A 70 -6.30 0.69 18.13
N GLU A 71 -5.76 1.90 17.95
CA GLU A 71 -4.32 2.18 17.95
C GLU A 71 -3.93 2.99 19.18
N ASP A 72 -4.50 2.60 20.32
CA ASP A 72 -4.10 3.19 21.58
C ASP A 72 -2.64 2.81 21.87
N VAL A 73 -1.85 3.84 22.18
CA VAL A 73 -0.45 3.71 22.57
C VAL A 73 -0.25 3.91 24.07
N THR A 74 -1.31 4.22 24.82
CA THR A 74 -1.19 4.45 26.27
C THR A 74 -0.85 3.18 27.05
N ALA A 75 -1.27 2.03 26.53
CA ALA A 75 -0.85 0.72 27.02
C ALA A 75 0.68 0.52 27.01
N TYR A 76 1.40 1.29 26.19
CA TYR A 76 2.86 1.21 26.02
C TYR A 76 3.63 2.31 26.76
N GLY A 77 2.99 2.94 27.75
CA GLY A 77 3.62 3.95 28.62
C GLY A 77 3.61 5.38 28.06
N VAL A 78 2.88 5.63 26.97
CA VAL A 78 2.68 6.97 26.42
C VAL A 78 1.48 7.63 27.11
N SER A 79 1.60 8.88 27.55
CA SER A 79 0.43 9.58 28.11
C SER A 79 -0.59 9.93 27.02
N GLU A 80 -1.88 10.07 27.36
CA GLU A 80 -2.90 10.50 26.40
C GLU A 80 -2.56 11.84 25.73
N ALA A 81 -1.95 12.77 26.48
CA ALA A 81 -1.51 14.05 25.94
C ALA A 81 -0.38 13.88 24.92
N ALA A 82 0.62 13.04 25.23
CA ALA A 82 1.72 12.76 24.31
C ALA A 82 1.24 11.99 23.06
N GLN A 83 0.29 11.07 23.20
CA GLN A 83 -0.34 10.38 22.06
C GLN A 83 -0.98 11.39 21.10
N LYS A 84 -1.72 12.37 21.63
CA LYS A 84 -2.34 13.43 20.82
C LYS A 84 -1.31 14.34 20.16
N GLU A 85 -0.23 14.69 20.86
CA GLU A 85 0.87 15.48 20.30
C GLU A 85 1.53 14.75 19.12
N LEU A 86 1.85 13.45 19.30
CA LEU A 86 2.40 12.62 18.22
C LEU A 86 1.45 12.52 17.03
N TRP A 87 0.15 12.37 17.26
CA TRP A 87 -0.83 12.37 16.17
C TRP A 87 -0.93 13.71 15.45
N ASP A 88 -0.85 14.84 16.16
CA ASP A 88 -0.85 16.17 15.55
C ASP A 88 0.37 16.38 14.64
N GLU A 89 1.55 15.92 15.06
CA GLU A 89 2.76 15.94 14.22
C GLU A 89 2.60 15.08 12.95
N GLU A 90 2.09 13.86 13.09
CA GLU A 90 1.85 12.96 11.97
C GLU A 90 0.75 13.48 11.02
N VAL A 91 -0.29 14.14 11.55
CA VAL A 91 -1.34 14.82 10.77
C VAL A 91 -0.70 15.91 9.91
N LYS A 92 0.14 16.77 10.50
CA LYS A 92 0.84 17.83 9.76
C LYS A 92 1.74 17.25 8.67
N ARG A 93 2.51 16.20 9.00
CA ARG A 93 3.41 15.52 8.06
C ARG A 93 2.66 14.93 6.87
N LEU A 94 1.63 14.13 7.10
CA LEU A 94 0.89 13.47 6.02
C LEU A 94 0.02 14.45 5.21
N SER A 95 -0.53 15.49 5.83
CA SER A 95 -1.25 16.56 5.13
C SER A 95 -0.34 17.30 4.15
N LEU A 96 0.91 17.57 4.54
CA LEU A 96 1.91 18.17 3.65
C LEU A 96 2.22 17.26 2.45
N VAL A 97 2.39 15.95 2.69
CA VAL A 97 2.73 14.96 1.66
C VAL A 97 1.67 14.89 0.54
N VAL A 98 0.39 14.96 0.89
CA VAL A 98 -0.71 14.91 -0.09
C VAL A 98 -0.99 16.25 -0.77
N LYS A 99 -0.68 17.37 -0.09
CA LYS A 99 -0.81 18.72 -0.65
C LYS A 99 0.22 18.98 -1.76
N GLU A 100 1.38 18.34 -1.67
CA GLU A 100 2.50 18.45 -2.62
C GLU A 100 2.66 17.16 -3.46
N PRO A 101 1.69 16.78 -4.31
CA PRO A 101 1.70 15.48 -5.01
C PRO A 101 2.84 15.32 -6.01
N ASP A 102 3.35 16.44 -6.55
CA ASP A 102 4.42 16.50 -7.54
C ASP A 102 5.82 16.55 -6.89
N LYS A 103 5.90 16.78 -5.57
CA LYS A 103 7.18 16.85 -4.86
C LYS A 103 7.64 15.44 -4.50
N PRO A 104 8.84 15.00 -4.89
CA PRO A 104 9.31 13.65 -4.59
C PRO A 104 9.30 13.34 -3.09
N ILE A 105 8.87 12.14 -2.73
CA ILE A 105 9.02 11.64 -1.37
C ILE A 105 10.47 11.19 -1.23
N GLN A 106 11.20 11.78 -0.29
CA GLN A 106 12.58 11.43 -0.03
C GLN A 106 12.64 10.48 1.17
N PHE A 107 13.45 9.44 1.03
CA PHE A 107 13.83 8.59 2.16
C PHE A 107 15.09 9.20 2.80
N ALA A 108 14.97 9.70 4.03
CA ALA A 108 16.05 10.37 4.74
C ALA A 108 16.79 9.45 5.72
N GLY A 109 17.08 8.21 5.28
CA GLY A 109 17.88 7.26 6.07
C GLY A 109 19.34 7.72 6.23
N THR A 110 20.08 6.98 7.06
CA THR A 110 21.52 7.13 7.27
C THR A 110 22.31 7.00 5.96
N GLY A 111 23.56 7.50 5.96
CA GLY A 111 24.43 7.44 4.79
C GLY A 111 24.67 6.03 4.27
N GLU A 112 24.59 5.00 5.13
CA GLU A 112 24.69 3.59 4.74
C GLU A 112 23.59 3.18 3.75
N LEU A 113 22.40 3.77 3.89
CA LEU A 113 21.24 3.54 3.03
C LEU A 113 21.21 4.44 1.78
N SER A 114 22.18 5.34 1.63
CA SER A 114 22.26 6.25 0.47
C SER A 114 22.88 5.61 -0.78
N HIS A 115 23.40 4.39 -0.65
CA HIS A 115 24.10 3.67 -1.71
C HIS A 115 23.45 2.33 -2.02
N ASP A 116 23.48 1.94 -3.29
CA ASP A 116 23.05 0.62 -3.76
C ASP A 116 24.11 -0.44 -3.41
N THR A 117 24.13 -0.87 -2.15
CA THR A 117 25.08 -1.86 -1.63
C THR A 117 24.34 -3.02 -0.99
N LYS A 118 24.99 -4.18 -0.93
CA LYS A 118 24.45 -5.35 -0.22
C LYS A 118 24.13 -5.00 1.24
N ASP A 119 25.02 -4.27 1.91
CA ASP A 119 24.84 -3.89 3.31
C ASP A 119 23.59 -3.00 3.50
N ALA A 120 23.31 -2.09 2.57
CA ALA A 120 22.10 -1.29 2.58
C ALA A 120 20.83 -2.16 2.46
N TYR A 121 20.83 -3.18 1.61
CA TYR A 121 19.72 -4.13 1.51
C TYR A 121 19.57 -5.00 2.76
N ASP A 122 20.68 -5.44 3.36
CA ASP A 122 20.66 -6.22 4.60
C ASP A 122 20.08 -5.37 5.76
N ILE A 123 20.45 -4.08 5.83
CA ILE A 123 19.86 -3.10 6.77
C ILE A 123 18.36 -2.94 6.51
N LEU A 124 17.93 -2.72 5.25
CA LEU A 124 16.52 -2.58 4.91
C LEU A 124 15.70 -3.82 5.25
N ALA A 125 16.24 -5.01 4.99
CA ALA A 125 15.60 -6.27 5.33
C ALA A 125 15.43 -6.42 6.84
N HIS A 126 16.45 -6.05 7.61
CA HIS A 126 16.37 -6.04 9.08
C HIS A 126 15.32 -5.04 9.60
N LEU A 127 15.30 -3.82 9.08
CA LEU A 127 14.28 -2.83 9.44
C LEU A 127 12.87 -3.32 9.06
N ALA A 128 12.72 -3.96 7.90
CA ALA A 128 11.43 -4.54 7.47
C ALA A 128 10.99 -5.70 8.37
N ASP A 129 11.91 -6.55 8.86
CA ASP A 129 11.62 -7.56 9.88
C ASP A 129 11.08 -6.91 11.17
N GLN A 130 11.73 -5.84 11.65
CA GLN A 130 11.28 -5.13 12.86
C GLN A 130 9.91 -4.47 12.67
N ILE A 131 9.65 -3.83 11.51
CA ILE A 131 8.34 -3.24 11.20
C ILE A 131 7.28 -4.35 11.07
N TRP A 132 7.64 -5.52 10.54
CA TRP A 132 6.72 -6.66 10.44
C TRP A 132 6.25 -7.13 11.82
N ILE A 133 7.15 -7.26 12.79
CA ILE A 133 6.78 -7.60 14.16
C ILE A 133 5.90 -6.51 14.78
N ALA A 134 6.30 -5.23 14.65
CA ALA A 134 5.52 -4.10 15.14
C ALA A 134 4.11 -4.04 14.55
N LEU A 135 3.96 -4.35 13.25
CA LEU A 135 2.66 -4.43 12.60
C LEU A 135 1.80 -5.55 13.17
N ASN A 136 2.39 -6.70 13.54
CA ASN A 136 1.65 -7.78 14.16
C ASN A 136 1.20 -7.45 15.59
N ILE A 137 1.95 -6.62 16.33
CA ILE A 137 1.46 -6.02 17.60
C ILE A 137 0.23 -5.15 17.33
N VAL A 138 0.30 -4.25 16.33
CA VAL A 138 -0.83 -3.38 15.94
C VAL A 138 -2.07 -4.21 15.57
N ILE A 139 -1.90 -5.25 14.75
CA ILE A 139 -2.99 -6.13 14.32
C ILE A 139 -3.57 -6.89 15.51
N LEU A 140 -2.73 -7.50 16.35
CA LEU A 140 -3.17 -8.29 17.50
C LEU A 140 -3.99 -7.43 18.47
N ASP A 141 -3.50 -6.25 18.84
CA ASP A 141 -4.21 -5.31 19.72
C ASP A 141 -5.57 -4.92 19.15
N CYS A 142 -5.59 -4.55 17.87
CA CYS A 142 -6.80 -4.14 17.16
C CYS A 142 -7.85 -5.26 17.18
N GLN A 143 -7.45 -6.48 16.82
CA GLN A 143 -8.34 -7.64 16.81
C GLN A 143 -8.77 -8.04 18.24
N ALA A 144 -7.90 -7.90 19.24
CA ALA A 144 -8.23 -8.15 20.64
C ALA A 144 -9.31 -7.17 21.14
N VAL A 145 -9.19 -5.88 20.84
CA VAL A 145 -10.23 -4.88 21.18
C VAL A 145 -11.54 -5.20 20.45
N LEU A 146 -11.49 -5.51 19.16
CA LEU A 146 -12.69 -5.91 18.39
C LEU A 146 -13.35 -7.16 18.97
N SER A 147 -12.59 -8.18 19.34
CA SER A 147 -13.13 -9.42 19.90
C SER A 147 -13.86 -9.23 21.23
N ARG A 148 -13.54 -8.17 21.97
CA ARG A 148 -14.17 -7.83 23.25
C ARG A 148 -15.41 -6.97 23.07
N HIS A 149 -15.35 -5.98 22.19
CA HIS A 149 -16.35 -4.93 22.10
C HIS A 149 -17.26 -5.03 20.88
N PHE A 150 -16.79 -5.65 19.79
CA PHE A 150 -17.55 -5.85 18.57
C PHE A 150 -17.15 -7.13 17.80
N PRO A 151 -17.44 -8.34 18.35
CA PRO A 151 -16.92 -9.61 17.83
C PRO A 151 -17.30 -9.91 16.38
N LEU A 152 -18.40 -9.32 15.88
CA LEU A 152 -18.84 -9.47 14.49
C LEU A 152 -17.84 -8.90 13.47
N LEU A 153 -16.99 -7.95 13.88
CA LEU A 153 -15.90 -7.40 13.04
C LEU A 153 -14.53 -7.92 13.47
N THR A 154 -14.44 -8.99 14.25
CA THR A 154 -13.16 -9.63 14.50
C THR A 154 -12.77 -10.48 13.30
N ASP A 155 -11.53 -10.31 12.85
CA ASP A 155 -10.89 -11.22 11.91
C ASP A 155 -10.09 -12.24 12.72
N GLU A 156 -10.70 -13.40 12.96
CA GLU A 156 -10.12 -14.47 13.78
C GLU A 156 -8.86 -15.09 13.15
N ASP A 157 -8.72 -14.99 11.82
CA ASP A 157 -7.53 -15.49 11.14
C ASP A 157 -6.37 -14.51 11.31
N GLN A 158 -6.59 -13.19 11.18
CA GLN A 158 -5.59 -12.18 11.53
C GLN A 158 -5.20 -12.25 13.02
N LEU A 159 -6.19 -12.38 13.91
CA LEU A 159 -5.94 -12.51 15.35
C LEU A 159 -5.02 -13.70 15.64
N ARG A 160 -5.32 -14.86 15.03
CA ARG A 160 -4.53 -16.08 15.19
C ARG A 160 -3.14 -15.95 14.56
N SER A 161 -3.05 -15.48 13.31
CA SER A 161 -1.77 -15.39 12.62
C SER A 161 -0.81 -14.41 13.28
N SER A 162 -1.31 -13.25 13.74
CA SER A 162 -0.47 -12.28 14.44
C SER A 162 -0.03 -12.81 15.80
N ARG A 163 -0.90 -13.51 16.52
CA ARG A 163 -0.52 -14.21 17.75
C ARG A 163 0.58 -15.24 17.49
N ASP A 164 0.42 -16.11 16.50
CA ASP A 164 1.40 -17.14 16.16
C ASP A 164 2.77 -16.54 15.78
N ILE A 165 2.78 -15.40 15.08
CA ILE A 165 4.00 -14.68 14.73
C ILE A 165 4.69 -14.12 15.97
N LEU A 166 3.94 -13.46 16.87
CA LEU A 166 4.50 -12.86 18.08
C LEU A 166 4.95 -13.94 19.09
N GLU A 167 4.20 -15.03 19.26
CA GLU A 167 4.60 -16.14 20.14
C GLU A 167 5.94 -16.77 19.70
N ARG A 168 6.18 -16.86 18.39
CA ARG A 168 7.47 -17.34 17.86
C ARG A 168 8.58 -16.32 18.11
N PHE A 169 8.32 -15.06 17.83
CA PHE A 169 9.28 -13.97 18.06
C PHE A 169 9.74 -13.92 19.53
N THR A 170 8.81 -14.04 20.49
CA THR A 170 9.14 -14.03 21.92
C THR A 170 9.75 -15.34 22.43
N ALA A 171 9.61 -16.47 21.69
CA ALA A 171 10.16 -17.76 22.10
C ALA A 171 11.59 -17.99 21.56
N GLU A 172 11.93 -17.41 20.41
CA GLU A 172 13.27 -17.52 19.82
C GLU A 172 14.36 -16.92 20.72
N ASP A 173 14.04 -15.90 21.52
CA ASP A 173 14.98 -15.28 22.47
C ASP A 173 15.30 -16.18 23.69
N GLU A 174 14.44 -17.14 24.07
CA GLU A 174 14.72 -18.06 25.19
C GLU A 174 15.71 -19.18 24.81
N GLU A 175 15.78 -19.57 23.52
CA GLU A 175 16.60 -20.70 23.05
C GLU A 175 17.92 -20.27 22.35
N GLU A 176 17.99 -19.07 21.75
CA GLU A 176 19.19 -18.59 21.03
C GLU A 176 20.12 -17.67 21.83
N GLU A 177 19.73 -17.18 23.01
CA GLU A 177 20.50 -16.20 23.80
C GLU A 177 21.95 -16.63 24.12
N ASP A 178 22.24 -17.94 24.17
CA ASP A 178 23.58 -18.48 24.44
C ASP A 178 24.47 -18.63 23.19
N ALA A 179 23.89 -18.70 21.98
CA ALA A 179 24.63 -18.94 20.73
C ALA A 179 24.73 -17.70 19.82
N SER A 180 23.68 -16.86 19.77
CA SER A 180 23.61 -15.68 18.92
C SER A 180 24.45 -14.51 19.47
N ARG A 181 24.50 -14.31 20.79
CA ARG A 181 25.33 -13.26 21.42
C ARG A 181 26.82 -13.38 21.12
N GLN A 182 27.35 -14.59 20.90
CA GLN A 182 28.76 -14.82 20.53
C GLN A 182 29.04 -14.67 19.01
N ALA A 183 28.04 -14.88 18.16
CA ALA A 183 28.17 -14.68 16.71
C ALA A 183 27.94 -13.21 16.30
N GLU A 184 27.02 -12.50 16.96
CA GLU A 184 26.71 -11.09 16.68
C GLU A 184 27.85 -10.14 17.07
N THR A 185 28.57 -10.43 18.15
CA THR A 185 29.76 -9.65 18.55
C THR A 185 30.99 -9.94 17.69
N ALA A 186 31.05 -11.09 17.01
CA ALA A 186 32.16 -11.44 16.13
C ALA A 186 32.01 -10.89 14.70
N ASN A 187 30.78 -10.64 14.24
CA ASN A 187 30.49 -10.18 12.88
C ASN A 187 30.02 -8.73 12.74
N GLY A 188 29.87 -7.97 13.84
CA GLY A 188 29.54 -6.53 13.77
C GLY A 188 28.37 -6.23 12.84
N GLY A 189 27.31 -7.05 12.88
CA GLY A 189 26.22 -6.97 11.93
C GLY A 189 25.62 -5.57 11.91
N LEU A 190 25.65 -4.92 10.74
CA LEU A 190 25.06 -3.61 10.51
C LEU A 190 23.55 -3.71 10.75
N LYS A 191 23.10 -3.37 11.95
CA LYS A 191 21.69 -3.22 12.30
C LYS A 191 21.32 -1.77 12.00
N GLY A 192 20.27 -1.55 11.21
CA GLY A 192 19.75 -0.22 10.95
C GLY A 192 19.49 0.54 12.24
N THR A 193 19.74 1.84 12.22
CA THR A 193 19.52 2.66 13.41
C THR A 193 18.02 2.84 13.68
N ARG A 194 17.69 3.25 14.89
CA ARG A 194 16.32 3.64 15.24
C ARG A 194 15.80 4.78 14.34
N GLU A 195 16.67 5.70 13.99
CA GLU A 195 16.32 6.79 13.08
C GLU A 195 15.95 6.22 11.71
N ASP A 196 16.71 5.25 11.20
CA ASP A 196 16.38 4.57 9.94
C ASP A 196 15.01 3.87 9.98
N TYR A 197 14.67 3.26 11.12
CA TYR A 197 13.33 2.68 11.32
C TYR A 197 12.25 3.77 11.19
N PHE A 198 12.42 4.90 11.88
CA PHE A 198 11.44 5.99 11.88
C PHE A 198 11.28 6.58 10.49
N GLN A 199 12.40 6.81 9.79
CA GLN A 199 12.43 7.29 8.42
C GLN A 199 11.79 6.30 7.44
N LEU A 200 11.94 4.99 7.67
CA LEU A 200 11.32 3.97 6.81
C LEU A 200 9.80 3.92 7.01
N VAL A 201 9.34 4.01 8.26
CA VAL A 201 7.90 4.15 8.57
C VAL A 201 7.34 5.43 7.95
N ASP A 202 8.06 6.54 8.03
CA ASP A 202 7.65 7.81 7.44
C ASP A 202 7.55 7.76 5.92
N TYR A 203 8.56 7.18 5.27
CA TYR A 203 8.59 7.00 3.82
C TYR A 203 7.47 6.07 3.35
N LEU A 204 7.26 4.95 4.05
CA LEU A 204 6.19 3.99 3.77
C LEU A 204 4.82 4.65 3.86
N THR A 205 4.52 5.30 4.98
CA THR A 205 3.20 5.92 5.22
C THR A 205 2.97 7.14 4.33
N ALA A 206 3.99 7.93 4.00
CA ALA A 206 3.91 9.01 3.03
C ALA A 206 3.60 8.48 1.61
N THR A 207 4.26 7.40 1.21
CA THR A 207 4.04 6.76 -0.09
C THR A 207 2.62 6.23 -0.21
N LEU A 208 2.13 5.54 0.83
CA LEU A 208 0.75 5.05 0.89
C LEU A 208 -0.27 6.18 0.90
N ALA A 209 -0.04 7.23 1.70
CA ALA A 209 -0.92 8.40 1.74
C ALA A 209 -1.10 9.00 0.34
N ARG A 210 0.01 9.23 -0.36
CA ARG A 210 -0.04 9.82 -1.70
C ARG A 210 -0.66 8.88 -2.74
N ALA A 211 -0.25 7.62 -2.78
CA ALA A 211 -0.77 6.66 -3.75
C ALA A 211 -2.28 6.44 -3.58
N LEU A 212 -2.74 6.24 -2.35
CA LEU A 212 -4.16 5.96 -2.08
C LEU A 212 -5.04 7.20 -2.22
N CYS A 213 -4.54 8.40 -1.86
CA CYS A 213 -5.32 9.63 -2.06
C CYS A 213 -5.38 10.05 -3.54
N LYS A 214 -4.39 9.67 -4.36
CA LYS A 214 -4.47 9.81 -5.83
C LYS A 214 -5.37 8.77 -6.48
N ALA A 215 -5.45 7.56 -5.92
CA ALA A 215 -6.19 6.45 -6.52
C ALA A 215 -7.71 6.60 -6.48
N ALA A 216 -8.24 7.38 -5.53
CA ALA A 216 -9.67 7.63 -5.40
C ALA A 216 -9.94 9.06 -4.94
N SER A 217 -11.06 9.62 -5.40
CA SER A 217 -11.51 10.97 -5.05
C SER A 217 -12.52 10.96 -3.90
N GLY A 218 -12.54 12.04 -3.13
CA GLY A 218 -13.58 12.33 -2.15
C GLY A 218 -13.01 12.51 -0.76
N ASP A 219 -13.44 13.57 -0.09
CA ASP A 219 -12.92 14.00 1.20
C ASP A 219 -13.03 12.87 2.23
N THR A 220 -14.17 12.18 2.29
CA THR A 220 -14.36 11.05 3.21
C THR A 220 -13.32 9.95 3.00
N TRP A 221 -12.94 9.63 1.76
CA TRP A 221 -11.89 8.66 1.49
C TRP A 221 -10.54 9.18 1.98
N HIS A 222 -10.16 10.40 1.60
CA HIS A 222 -8.87 10.97 1.95
C HIS A 222 -8.69 11.13 3.46
N TYR A 223 -9.68 11.71 4.15
CA TYR A 223 -9.68 11.88 5.59
C TYR A 223 -9.50 10.54 6.32
N ASN A 224 -10.25 9.51 5.93
CA ASN A 224 -10.15 8.22 6.60
C ASN A 224 -8.82 7.51 6.31
N ILE A 225 -8.31 7.55 5.08
CA ILE A 225 -7.00 6.97 4.77
C ILE A 225 -5.90 7.64 5.60
N LEU A 226 -5.88 8.98 5.62
CA LEU A 226 -4.87 9.72 6.37
C LEU A 226 -4.99 9.50 7.88
N ALA A 227 -6.19 9.54 8.44
CA ALA A 227 -6.39 9.33 9.87
C ALA A 227 -5.91 7.94 10.32
N ASN A 228 -6.12 6.92 9.48
CA ASN A 228 -5.63 5.56 9.76
C ASN A 228 -4.11 5.46 9.61
N LEU A 229 -3.51 6.11 8.62
CA LEU A 229 -2.05 6.14 8.45
C LEU A 229 -1.34 6.91 9.58
N VAL A 230 -1.93 8.00 10.09
CA VAL A 230 -1.43 8.73 11.28
C VAL A 230 -1.33 7.80 12.48
N LYS A 231 -2.43 7.11 12.78
CA LYS A 231 -2.51 6.17 13.92
C LYS A 231 -1.55 5.01 13.75
N LEU A 232 -1.48 4.42 12.56
CA LEU A 232 -0.58 3.32 12.24
C LEU A 232 0.89 3.75 12.37
N SER A 233 1.28 4.87 11.76
CA SER A 233 2.63 5.44 11.84
C SER A 233 3.07 5.62 13.28
N THR A 234 2.22 6.28 14.07
CA THR A 234 2.49 6.57 15.49
C THR A 234 2.68 5.28 16.28
N LYS A 235 1.77 4.32 16.15
CA LYS A 235 1.85 3.08 16.91
C LYS A 235 3.08 2.26 16.52
N LEU A 236 3.41 2.15 15.22
CA LEU A 236 4.63 1.47 14.77
C LEU A 236 5.90 2.09 15.39
N LYS A 237 6.00 3.42 15.42
CA LYS A 237 7.15 4.13 16.04
C LYS A 237 7.21 3.96 17.56
N VAL A 238 6.05 3.92 18.24
CA VAL A 238 5.99 3.71 19.69
C VAL A 238 6.38 2.28 20.05
N VAL A 239 5.81 1.27 19.37
CA VAL A 239 6.08 -0.12 19.76
C VAL A 239 7.51 -0.55 19.39
N SER A 240 8.19 0.16 18.49
CA SER A 240 9.59 -0.14 18.17
C SER A 240 10.59 0.24 19.28
N PHE A 241 10.18 1.00 20.31
CA PHE A 241 11.06 1.31 21.46
C PHE A 241 11.49 0.07 22.24
N ARG A 242 10.57 -0.87 22.48
CA ARG A 242 10.78 -2.07 23.31
C ARG A 242 9.98 -3.23 22.70
N LEU A 243 10.36 -3.57 21.47
CA LEU A 243 9.57 -4.42 20.58
C LEU A 243 9.21 -5.78 21.20
N GLU A 244 10.16 -6.40 21.90
CA GLU A 244 10.00 -7.69 22.57
C GLU A 244 9.08 -7.61 23.80
N GLU A 245 9.30 -6.62 24.67
CA GLU A 245 8.43 -6.35 25.84
C GLU A 245 6.99 -6.09 25.39
N PHE A 246 6.82 -5.22 24.39
CA PHE A 246 5.51 -4.85 23.88
C PHE A 246 4.82 -5.96 23.08
N ALA A 247 5.58 -6.86 22.45
CA ALA A 247 5.02 -8.09 21.87
C ALA A 247 4.46 -9.00 22.97
N SER A 248 5.18 -9.14 24.08
CA SER A 248 4.75 -9.93 25.24
C SER A 248 3.51 -9.32 25.89
N ASP A 249 3.51 -8.00 26.15
CA ASP A 249 2.35 -7.27 26.67
C ASP A 249 1.11 -7.44 25.78
N SER A 250 1.29 -7.34 24.45
CA SER A 250 0.21 -7.54 23.48
C SER A 250 -0.34 -8.98 23.53
N LEU A 251 0.53 -9.99 23.62
CA LEU A 251 0.16 -11.40 23.73
C LEU A 251 -0.62 -11.74 25.01
N GLU A 252 -0.23 -11.15 26.14
CA GLU A 252 -0.89 -11.27 27.43
C GLU A 252 -2.25 -10.57 27.43
N SER A 253 -2.32 -9.40 26.80
CA SER A 253 -3.55 -8.64 26.69
C SER A 253 -4.55 -9.23 25.70
N ALA A 254 -4.13 -10.09 24.76
CA ALA A 254 -5.02 -10.68 23.76
C ALA A 254 -5.82 -11.88 24.33
N PRO A 255 -7.10 -12.07 23.92
CA PRO A 255 -7.89 -13.20 24.40
C PRO A 255 -7.29 -14.55 23.98
N THR A 256 -7.10 -15.45 24.95
CA THR A 256 -6.51 -16.76 24.73
C THR A 256 -7.55 -17.75 24.20
N LYS A 257 -7.95 -17.65 22.93
CA LYS A 257 -8.60 -18.79 22.27
C LYS A 257 -7.51 -19.76 21.83
N ARG A 258 -7.15 -20.72 22.68
CA ARG A 258 -6.23 -21.82 22.30
C ARG A 258 -6.84 -22.58 21.12
N SER A 259 -6.40 -22.27 19.91
CA SER A 259 -6.57 -23.17 18.78
C SER A 259 -5.69 -24.40 19.01
N ALA A 260 -6.21 -25.59 18.75
CA ALA A 260 -5.39 -26.80 18.78
C ALA A 260 -4.21 -26.61 17.83
N ARG A 261 -2.98 -26.60 18.36
CA ARG A 261 -1.74 -26.42 17.59
C ARG A 261 -1.71 -27.45 16.47
N LEU A 262 -2.02 -27.04 15.24
CA LEU A 262 -1.56 -27.76 14.06
C LEU A 262 -0.06 -27.50 13.96
N PRO A 263 0.78 -28.52 13.69
CA PRO A 263 2.21 -28.33 13.50
C PRO A 263 2.42 -27.49 12.24
N SER A 264 2.56 -26.18 12.42
CA SER A 264 2.85 -25.24 11.35
C SER A 264 4.35 -25.06 11.22
N ALA A 265 4.82 -25.06 9.98
CA ALA A 265 6.21 -24.96 9.55
C ALA A 265 6.99 -23.83 10.26
N PRO A 266 8.33 -23.96 10.38
CA PRO A 266 9.20 -22.96 11.00
C PRO A 266 8.95 -21.55 10.45
N ALA A 267 9.25 -20.51 11.23
CA ALA A 267 9.25 -19.11 10.79
C ALA A 267 10.34 -18.91 9.72
N SER A 268 10.12 -19.46 8.53
CA SER A 268 11.03 -19.25 7.41
C SER A 268 10.85 -17.81 6.92
N ARG A 269 11.93 -17.03 6.99
CA ARG A 269 12.13 -15.88 6.10
C ARG A 269 11.90 -16.33 4.66
N GLY A 270 10.84 -15.84 4.04
CA GLY A 270 10.41 -16.21 2.70
C GLY A 270 9.50 -17.43 2.68
N ASN A 271 8.35 -17.28 2.02
CA ASN A 271 7.38 -18.34 1.68
C ASN A 271 6.44 -18.83 2.79
N ALA A 272 6.08 -17.99 3.78
CA ALA A 272 4.76 -18.17 4.37
C ALA A 272 3.73 -17.88 3.25
N PRO A 273 2.84 -18.83 2.87
CA PRO A 273 1.79 -18.52 1.94
C PRO A 273 0.98 -17.38 2.53
N LEU A 274 1.05 -16.20 1.91
CA LEU A 274 0.09 -15.13 2.16
C LEU A 274 -1.28 -15.78 1.99
N ASN A 275 -2.01 -15.88 3.10
CA ASN A 275 -3.30 -16.56 3.13
C ASN A 275 -4.11 -16.07 1.94
N THR A 276 -4.44 -16.99 1.03
CA THR A 276 -5.09 -16.70 -0.26
C THR A 276 -6.56 -16.31 -0.09
N SER A 277 -6.95 -15.83 1.11
CA SER A 277 -8.33 -15.49 1.48
C SER A 277 -8.82 -14.17 0.87
N MET A 278 -8.02 -13.52 0.02
CA MET A 278 -8.36 -12.27 -0.69
C MET A 278 -9.75 -12.26 -1.37
N GLY A 279 -10.33 -13.41 -1.68
CA GLY A 279 -11.62 -13.50 -2.36
C GLY A 279 -12.85 -13.79 -1.49
N ARG A 280 -12.72 -14.17 -0.21
CA ARG A 280 -13.84 -14.81 0.52
C ARG A 280 -14.49 -13.98 1.64
N ASP A 281 -13.82 -12.99 2.20
CA ASP A 281 -14.27 -12.35 3.45
C ASP A 281 -15.02 -11.01 3.29
N GLY A 282 -15.24 -10.54 2.05
CA GLY A 282 -15.91 -9.26 1.80
C GLY A 282 -17.45 -9.27 1.81
N GLY A 283 -18.08 -10.45 1.74
CA GLY A 283 -19.53 -10.55 1.55
C GLY A 283 -20.37 -10.18 2.77
N GLY A 284 -19.97 -10.61 3.97
CA GLY A 284 -20.80 -10.44 5.17
C GLY A 284 -20.88 -9.00 5.70
N SER A 285 -19.85 -8.17 5.44
CA SER A 285 -19.80 -6.81 6.00
C SER A 285 -20.71 -5.82 5.27
N LEU A 286 -20.97 -6.02 3.97
CA LEU A 286 -21.83 -5.14 3.17
C LEU A 286 -23.33 -5.39 3.43
N ASP A 287 -23.72 -6.64 3.63
CA ASP A 287 -25.11 -6.99 3.97
C ASP A 287 -25.49 -6.45 5.36
N PHE A 288 -24.58 -6.54 6.33
CA PHE A 288 -24.74 -5.93 7.66
C PHE A 288 -24.86 -4.39 7.60
N LEU A 289 -24.10 -3.76 6.68
CA LEU A 289 -24.19 -2.33 6.39
C LEU A 289 -25.58 -1.92 5.90
N GLY A 290 -26.17 -2.71 5.00
CA GLY A 290 -27.51 -2.48 4.48
C GLY A 290 -28.57 -2.52 5.58
N GLU A 291 -28.50 -3.49 6.49
CA GLU A 291 -29.42 -3.61 7.62
C GLU A 291 -29.28 -2.45 8.62
N MET A 292 -28.05 -2.03 8.91
CA MET A 292 -27.77 -0.92 9.82
C MET A 292 -28.21 0.43 9.24
N LEU A 293 -27.94 0.70 7.96
CA LEU A 293 -28.39 1.92 7.28
C LEU A 293 -29.92 1.98 7.19
N SER A 294 -30.57 0.83 6.94
CA SER A 294 -32.04 0.72 6.95
C SER A 294 -32.62 1.05 8.33
N THR A 295 -31.92 0.71 9.41
CA THR A 295 -32.32 1.05 10.79
C THR A 295 -32.21 2.56 11.05
N LEU A 296 -31.26 3.24 10.41
CA LEU A 296 -31.08 4.70 10.53
C LEU A 296 -32.06 5.51 9.67
N HIS A 297 -32.48 4.97 8.51
CA HIS A 297 -33.35 5.66 7.55
C HIS A 297 -34.86 5.47 7.81
N ARG A 298 -35.27 4.73 8.84
CA ARG A 298 -36.69 4.68 9.25
C ARG A 298 -37.07 6.01 9.89
N GLU A 299 -37.36 6.99 9.05
CA GLU A 299 -38.01 8.24 9.44
C GLU A 299 -39.41 7.94 9.98
N ASP A 300 -39.74 8.61 11.08
CA ASP A 300 -40.97 8.51 11.84
C ASP A 300 -42.22 8.65 10.95
N GLY A 301 -42.79 7.51 10.58
CA GLY A 301 -43.97 7.45 9.73
C GLY A 301 -44.68 6.12 9.86
N ASN A 302 -45.29 5.89 11.03
CA ASN A 302 -46.47 5.02 11.15
C ASN A 302 -46.27 3.48 11.24
N THR A 303 -45.14 2.98 11.75
CA THR A 303 -45.07 1.59 12.22
C THR A 303 -44.51 1.49 13.64
N GLU A 304 -45.42 1.52 14.61
CA GLU A 304 -45.19 0.93 15.93
C GLU A 304 -44.69 -0.51 15.76
N ARG A 305 -43.41 -0.76 16.06
CA ARG A 305 -42.92 -1.90 16.87
C ARG A 305 -41.38 -1.93 16.96
N ALA A 306 -40.92 -1.78 18.20
CA ALA A 306 -39.72 -2.34 18.84
C ALA A 306 -38.30 -1.78 18.58
N TYR A 307 -38.02 -1.02 17.50
CA TYR A 307 -36.62 -0.65 17.19
C TYR A 307 -36.32 0.85 16.99
N SER A 308 -37.27 1.75 17.16
CA SER A 308 -37.12 3.20 16.93
C SER A 308 -36.92 4.01 18.23
N GLY A 309 -36.10 3.51 19.16
CA GLY A 309 -35.73 4.26 20.37
C GLY A 309 -34.45 5.09 20.18
N PRO A 310 -34.25 6.19 20.94
CA PRO A 310 -33.00 6.96 20.95
C PRO A 310 -31.76 6.09 21.21
N ASN A 311 -31.92 5.03 22.02
CA ASN A 311 -30.89 4.05 22.29
C ASN A 311 -30.54 3.19 21.06
N THR A 312 -31.52 2.88 20.18
CA THR A 312 -31.25 2.14 18.95
C THR A 312 -30.48 2.99 17.93
N ARG A 313 -30.83 4.27 17.77
CA ARG A 313 -30.09 5.21 16.90
C ARG A 313 -28.65 5.38 17.40
N LYS A 314 -28.45 5.61 18.71
CA LYS A 314 -27.10 5.67 19.31
C LYS A 314 -26.32 4.38 19.10
N ASN A 315 -26.95 3.21 19.26
CA ASN A 315 -26.30 1.93 19.00
C ASN A 315 -25.92 1.76 17.52
N ALA A 316 -26.78 2.15 16.58
CA ALA A 316 -26.46 2.10 15.15
C ALA A 316 -25.29 3.04 14.79
N VAL A 317 -25.26 4.26 15.33
CA VAL A 317 -24.12 5.19 15.15
C VAL A 317 -22.84 4.63 15.77
N LYS A 318 -22.93 3.97 16.93
CA LYS A 318 -21.80 3.26 17.55
C LYS A 318 -21.29 2.11 16.68
N GLN A 319 -22.17 1.35 16.04
CA GLN A 319 -21.79 0.28 15.12
C GLN A 319 -21.14 0.83 13.84
N LEU A 320 -21.64 1.96 13.32
CA LEU A 320 -21.01 2.68 12.21
C LEU A 320 -19.59 3.10 12.54
N TYR A 321 -19.34 3.62 13.76
CA TYR A 321 -17.98 3.94 14.20
C TYR A 321 -17.03 2.74 14.06
N TRP A 322 -17.41 1.58 14.59
CA TRP A 322 -16.56 0.38 14.53
C TRP A 322 -16.30 -0.07 13.11
N LEU A 323 -17.36 -0.06 12.30
CA LEU A 323 -17.28 -0.44 10.90
C LEU A 323 -16.35 0.50 10.11
N GLU A 324 -16.54 1.81 10.21
CA GLU A 324 -15.69 2.79 9.51
C GLU A 324 -14.25 2.68 9.97
N THR A 325 -14.03 2.49 11.27
CA THR A 325 -12.70 2.30 11.85
C THR A 325 -12.00 1.07 11.24
N VAL A 326 -12.70 -0.06 11.11
CA VAL A 326 -12.11 -1.32 10.59
C VAL A 326 -11.99 -1.34 9.06
N LYS A 327 -12.94 -0.71 8.35
CA LYS A 327 -13.06 -0.72 6.89
C LYS A 327 -11.77 -0.31 6.17
N PHE A 328 -11.08 0.70 6.67
CA PHE A 328 -9.84 1.21 6.07
C PHE A 328 -8.59 0.54 6.64
N LYS A 329 -8.62 0.09 7.90
CA LYS A 329 -7.47 -0.52 8.57
C LYS A 329 -7.05 -1.84 7.96
N ARG A 330 -8.00 -2.76 7.75
CA ARG A 330 -7.64 -4.11 7.26
C ARG A 330 -6.94 -4.06 5.90
N PRO A 331 -7.44 -3.34 4.88
CA PRO A 331 -6.71 -3.20 3.61
C PRO A 331 -5.34 -2.53 3.79
N LEU A 332 -5.22 -1.51 4.64
CA LEU A 332 -3.94 -0.85 4.92
C LEU A 332 -2.91 -1.80 5.54
N HIS A 333 -3.31 -2.59 6.54
CA HIS A 333 -2.45 -3.61 7.14
C HIS A 333 -1.98 -4.60 6.08
N LYS A 334 -2.88 -5.08 5.21
CA LYS A 334 -2.51 -5.98 4.11
C LYS A 334 -1.53 -5.35 3.13
N ILE A 335 -1.76 -4.11 2.70
CA ILE A 335 -0.83 -3.43 1.79
C ILE A 335 0.56 -3.30 2.43
N VAL A 336 0.63 -2.93 3.71
CA VAL A 336 1.89 -2.86 4.45
C VAL A 336 2.54 -4.23 4.57
N GLU A 337 1.78 -5.28 4.90
CA GLU A 337 2.28 -6.67 4.93
C GLU A 337 2.95 -7.04 3.60
N TYR A 338 2.29 -6.76 2.46
CA TYR A 338 2.84 -7.05 1.13
C TYR A 338 4.15 -6.29 0.86
N ILE A 339 4.21 -5.01 1.21
CA ILE A 339 5.43 -4.21 1.03
C ILE A 339 6.59 -4.77 1.87
N LEU A 340 6.32 -5.11 3.13
CA LEU A 340 7.33 -5.66 4.02
C LEU A 340 7.83 -7.02 3.54
N VAL A 341 6.96 -7.89 3.03
CA VAL A 341 7.37 -9.19 2.46
C VAL A 341 8.35 -8.99 1.29
N SER A 342 8.14 -7.98 0.45
CA SER A 342 9.08 -7.66 -0.63
C SER A 342 10.42 -7.12 -0.11
N LEU A 343 10.42 -6.30 0.94
CA LEU A 343 11.63 -5.69 1.50
C LEU A 343 12.48 -6.65 2.34
N ARG A 344 11.85 -7.63 3.01
CA ARG A 344 12.55 -8.63 3.83
C ARG A 344 13.48 -9.55 3.02
N GLY A 345 13.32 -9.56 1.69
CA GLY A 345 14.05 -10.45 0.79
C GLY A 345 13.67 -11.92 1.01
N GLN A 346 13.76 -12.73 -0.04
CA GLN A 346 13.85 -14.17 0.17
C GLN A 346 15.27 -14.45 0.68
N THR A 347 15.44 -15.27 1.73
CA THR A 347 16.75 -15.79 2.18
C THR A 347 17.54 -16.50 1.08
N LYS A 348 16.89 -16.74 -0.06
CA LYS A 348 17.51 -17.06 -1.34
C LYS A 348 16.98 -16.03 -2.32
N LEU A 349 17.83 -15.11 -2.80
CA LEU A 349 17.68 -14.61 -4.16
C LEU A 349 17.36 -15.84 -5.00
N THR A 350 16.13 -15.93 -5.51
CA THR A 350 15.70 -17.12 -6.22
C THR A 350 16.72 -17.36 -7.33
N THR A 351 17.45 -18.46 -7.25
CA THR A 351 18.41 -18.88 -8.27
C THR A 351 17.73 -19.23 -9.58
N THR A 352 16.40 -19.15 -9.64
CA THR A 352 15.70 -18.95 -10.91
C THR A 352 16.14 -17.60 -11.44
N SER A 353 17.17 -17.64 -12.28
CA SER A 353 17.61 -16.54 -13.13
C SER A 353 16.43 -15.65 -13.47
N THR A 354 16.56 -14.35 -13.15
CA THR A 354 15.76 -13.29 -13.77
C THR A 354 15.57 -13.68 -15.23
N THR A 355 14.38 -14.18 -15.58
CA THR A 355 14.14 -14.54 -16.98
C THR A 355 14.22 -13.24 -17.75
N SER A 356 14.70 -13.23 -19.00
CA SER A 356 14.88 -12.02 -19.81
C SER A 356 13.58 -11.22 -20.09
N TYR A 357 12.48 -11.54 -19.42
CA TYR A 357 11.11 -11.07 -19.64
C TYR A 357 10.38 -10.80 -18.31
N GLU A 358 10.99 -10.10 -17.36
CA GLU A 358 10.25 -9.59 -16.19
C GLU A 358 9.37 -8.41 -16.62
N ILE A 359 8.04 -8.59 -16.58
CA ILE A 359 7.10 -7.48 -16.70
C ILE A 359 6.80 -7.00 -15.28
N CYS A 360 7.44 -5.91 -14.84
CA CYS A 360 7.21 -5.39 -13.49
C CYS A 360 5.73 -4.98 -13.29
N ALA A 361 5.15 -4.28 -14.26
CA ALA A 361 3.72 -4.05 -14.45
C ALA A 361 3.49 -3.07 -15.61
N MET A 362 2.32 -3.11 -16.25
CA MET A 362 1.95 -2.20 -17.33
C MET A 362 0.43 -1.93 -17.34
N VAL A 363 0.04 -0.68 -17.53
CA VAL A 363 -1.32 -0.32 -17.96
C VAL A 363 -1.25 0.03 -19.45
N PHE A 364 -2.06 -0.62 -20.27
CA PHE A 364 -2.16 -0.28 -21.69
C PHE A 364 -3.61 -0.29 -22.17
N ASP A 365 -3.88 0.55 -23.17
CA ASP A 365 -5.16 0.60 -23.85
C ASP A 365 -5.22 -0.50 -24.90
N THR A 366 -6.26 -1.33 -24.86
CA THR A 366 -6.37 -2.48 -25.75
C THR A 366 -6.81 -2.11 -27.16
N ASN A 367 -7.13 -0.83 -27.41
CA ASN A 367 -7.79 -0.30 -28.62
C ASN A 367 -9.13 -0.99 -28.97
N PHE A 368 -9.58 -1.95 -28.16
CA PHE A 368 -10.84 -2.63 -28.28
C PHE A 368 -11.79 -2.03 -27.24
N GLN A 369 -12.82 -1.30 -27.69
CA GLN A 369 -13.80 -0.64 -26.82
C GLN A 369 -13.22 0.35 -25.79
N GLU A 370 -12.03 0.89 -26.03
CA GLU A 370 -11.39 1.91 -25.18
C GLU A 370 -11.20 1.51 -23.71
N PHE A 371 -11.15 0.20 -23.39
CA PHE A 371 -10.82 -0.22 -22.02
C PHE A 371 -9.32 -0.42 -21.84
N SER A 372 -8.81 0.20 -20.78
CA SER A 372 -7.46 -0.01 -20.28
C SER A 372 -7.37 -1.34 -19.53
N THR A 373 -6.25 -2.03 -19.69
CA THR A 373 -5.96 -3.27 -18.95
C THR A 373 -4.64 -3.11 -18.22
N PHE A 374 -4.67 -3.43 -16.93
CA PHE A 374 -3.49 -3.60 -16.10
C PHE A 374 -3.02 -5.04 -16.20
N VAL A 375 -1.75 -5.25 -16.53
CA VAL A 375 -1.08 -6.56 -16.56
C VAL A 375 0.19 -6.46 -15.73
N TYR A 376 0.42 -7.42 -14.85
CA TYR A 376 1.61 -7.47 -14.03
C TYR A 376 2.06 -8.90 -13.81
N GLN A 377 3.34 -9.06 -13.48
CA GLN A 377 3.89 -10.31 -13.00
C GLN A 377 4.00 -10.24 -11.47
N ASP A 378 3.47 -11.22 -10.76
CA ASP A 378 3.60 -11.26 -9.31
C ASP A 378 4.96 -11.81 -8.85
N ILE A 379 5.19 -11.84 -7.53
CA ILE A 379 6.43 -12.34 -6.92
C ILE A 379 6.61 -13.86 -7.18
N GLY A 380 5.54 -14.59 -7.48
CA GLY A 380 5.58 -16.00 -7.88
C GLY A 380 5.93 -16.20 -9.36
N GLY A 381 6.06 -15.12 -10.14
CA GLY A 381 6.29 -15.15 -11.57
C GLY A 381 5.01 -15.37 -12.39
N GLU A 382 3.83 -15.40 -11.76
CA GLU A 382 2.56 -15.56 -12.44
C GLU A 382 2.11 -14.24 -13.08
N TYR A 383 1.59 -14.33 -14.31
CA TYR A 383 1.02 -13.18 -15.00
C TYR A 383 -0.44 -13.01 -14.62
N LEU A 384 -0.76 -11.84 -14.09
CA LEU A 384 -2.08 -11.46 -13.66
C LEU A 384 -2.54 -10.22 -14.42
N GLY A 385 -3.85 -10.03 -14.51
CA GLY A 385 -4.41 -8.87 -15.18
C GLY A 385 -5.78 -8.47 -14.66
N ALA A 386 -6.08 -7.18 -14.78
CA ALA A 386 -7.36 -6.60 -14.41
C ALA A 386 -7.74 -5.46 -15.36
N SER A 387 -9.01 -5.42 -15.73
CA SER A 387 -9.61 -4.32 -16.51
C SER A 387 -10.64 -3.53 -15.72
N LYS A 388 -10.78 -3.81 -14.41
CA LYS A 388 -11.69 -3.08 -13.52
C LYS A 388 -11.20 -1.63 -13.37
N PRO A 389 -12.05 -0.61 -13.58
CA PRO A 389 -11.66 0.79 -13.50
C PRO A 389 -10.97 1.17 -12.19
N GLU A 390 -11.38 0.57 -11.08
CA GLU A 390 -10.80 0.80 -9.76
C GLU A 390 -9.33 0.34 -9.70
N ASN A 391 -9.04 -0.82 -10.30
CA ASN A 391 -7.68 -1.36 -10.35
C ASN A 391 -6.80 -0.52 -11.29
N ILE A 392 -7.35 -0.03 -12.40
CA ILE A 392 -6.63 0.88 -13.32
C ILE A 392 -6.32 2.20 -12.61
N SER A 393 -7.27 2.77 -11.87
CA SER A 393 -7.08 4.02 -11.12
C SER A 393 -5.98 3.89 -10.07
N VAL A 394 -5.97 2.80 -9.30
CA VAL A 394 -4.91 2.50 -8.33
C VAL A 394 -3.55 2.33 -9.01
N ALA A 395 -3.49 1.55 -10.10
CA ALA A 395 -2.24 1.33 -10.83
C ALA A 395 -1.66 2.64 -11.38
N ASN A 396 -2.50 3.48 -12.00
CA ASN A 396 -2.09 4.78 -12.51
C ASN A 396 -1.56 5.69 -11.39
N ALA A 397 -2.27 5.76 -10.25
CA ALA A 397 -1.83 6.56 -9.11
C ALA A 397 -0.47 6.09 -8.56
N VAL A 398 -0.27 4.79 -8.42
CA VAL A 398 1.02 4.21 -7.98
C VAL A 398 2.13 4.50 -8.99
N PHE A 399 1.86 4.33 -10.29
CA PHE A 399 2.85 4.64 -11.33
C PHE A 399 3.21 6.13 -11.39
N GLU A 400 2.28 7.04 -11.15
CA GLU A 400 2.59 8.46 -11.05
C GLU A 400 3.52 8.76 -9.85
N VAL A 401 3.25 8.16 -8.68
CA VAL A 401 4.10 8.30 -7.50
C VAL A 401 5.49 7.74 -7.78
N LEU A 402 5.57 6.52 -8.33
CA LEU A 402 6.83 5.89 -8.71
C LEU A 402 7.61 6.73 -9.73
N THR A 403 6.94 7.23 -10.77
CA THR A 403 7.53 8.10 -11.79
C THR A 403 8.11 9.37 -11.19
N THR A 404 7.39 9.98 -10.24
CA THR A 404 7.85 11.18 -9.53
C THR A 404 9.11 10.89 -8.70
N THR A 405 9.11 9.78 -7.96
CA THR A 405 10.27 9.33 -7.19
C THR A 405 11.46 9.04 -8.10
N VAL A 406 11.28 8.27 -9.17
CA VAL A 406 12.36 7.92 -10.12
C VAL A 406 12.93 9.16 -10.80
N LYS A 407 12.09 10.12 -11.22
CA LYS A 407 12.55 11.39 -11.79
C LYS A 407 13.42 12.19 -10.82
N SER A 408 13.15 12.09 -9.52
CA SER A 408 13.90 12.83 -8.50
C SER A 408 15.27 12.24 -8.17
N LEU A 409 15.47 10.94 -8.48
CA LEU A 409 16.75 10.28 -8.32
C LEU A 409 17.78 10.72 -9.38
N ASP A 410 17.38 11.61 -10.31
CA ASP A 410 18.19 12.32 -11.30
C ASP A 410 19.48 11.57 -11.68
N TRP A 411 19.28 10.42 -12.33
CA TRP A 411 20.30 9.45 -12.72
C TRP A 411 21.27 10.07 -13.74
N HIS A 412 22.25 10.83 -13.26
CA HIS A 412 23.31 11.47 -14.07
C HIS A 412 24.34 10.49 -14.69
N GLY A 413 24.03 9.19 -14.77
CA GLY A 413 25.03 8.14 -15.04
C GLY A 413 24.72 7.10 -16.11
N TYR A 414 23.68 6.26 -15.95
CA TYR A 414 23.60 4.96 -16.64
C TYR A 414 22.19 4.38 -16.89
N GLY A 415 21.10 5.07 -16.59
CA GLY A 415 19.73 4.54 -16.75
C GLY A 415 18.92 5.35 -17.74
N ARG A 416 18.97 5.03 -19.04
CA ARG A 416 17.98 5.54 -19.98
C ARG A 416 16.65 4.83 -19.72
N ILE A 417 15.69 5.54 -19.15
CA ILE A 417 14.29 5.10 -19.15
C ILE A 417 13.77 5.34 -20.57
N PHE A 418 13.46 4.25 -21.28
CA PHE A 418 12.88 4.32 -22.61
C PHE A 418 11.36 4.19 -22.50
N PHE A 419 10.65 5.18 -23.01
CA PHE A 419 9.21 5.10 -23.21
C PHE A 419 8.95 4.78 -24.68
N LYS A 420 8.08 3.80 -24.94
CA LYS A 420 7.64 3.47 -26.28
C LYS A 420 6.28 4.12 -26.51
N GLN A 421 6.20 5.07 -27.44
CA GLN A 421 4.94 5.61 -27.94
C GLN A 421 4.57 4.86 -29.22
N ASP A 422 3.33 4.38 -29.31
CA ASP A 422 2.58 3.86 -30.47
C ASP A 422 3.37 3.19 -31.59
N ASP A 423 3.17 1.87 -31.81
CA ASP A 423 3.53 1.02 -32.97
C ASP A 423 4.90 1.22 -33.67
N SER A 424 5.74 2.10 -33.15
CA SER A 424 7.06 2.43 -33.68
C SER A 424 8.05 1.41 -33.16
N THR A 425 8.95 0.96 -34.02
CA THR A 425 10.02 0.01 -33.67
C THR A 425 11.19 0.69 -32.96
N ALA A 426 11.09 1.99 -32.64
CA ALA A 426 12.17 2.79 -32.10
C ALA A 426 11.96 3.07 -30.60
N TRP A 427 13.00 2.83 -29.81
CA TRP A 427 13.06 3.21 -28.41
C TRP A 427 13.71 4.59 -28.31
N TYR A 428 13.00 5.57 -27.74
CA TYR A 428 13.53 6.92 -27.56
C TYR A 428 14.07 7.10 -26.15
N SER A 429 15.26 7.69 -26.01
CA SER A 429 15.68 8.18 -24.70
C SER A 429 14.83 9.41 -24.34
N TRP A 430 14.54 9.62 -23.06
CA TRP A 430 13.75 10.76 -22.58
C TRP A 430 14.29 12.12 -23.08
N ASN A 431 15.61 12.27 -23.21
CA ASN A 431 16.23 13.46 -23.79
C ASN A 431 15.93 13.64 -25.28
N ASP A 432 15.92 12.55 -26.05
CA ASP A 432 15.56 12.61 -27.48
C ASP A 432 14.07 12.95 -27.64
N TYR A 433 13.23 12.45 -26.74
CA TYR A 433 11.80 12.74 -26.71
C TYR A 433 11.50 14.22 -26.39
N LEU A 434 12.15 14.78 -25.37
CA LEU A 434 12.01 16.20 -25.03
C LEU A 434 12.57 17.12 -26.13
N MET A 435 13.69 16.75 -26.75
CA MET A 435 14.24 17.49 -27.89
C MET A 435 13.30 17.43 -29.10
N ALA A 436 12.68 16.29 -29.39
CA ALA A 436 11.70 16.16 -30.47
C ALA A 436 10.44 17.00 -30.25
N LEU A 437 9.93 17.05 -29.01
CA LEU A 437 8.78 17.88 -28.62
C LEU A 437 9.08 19.38 -28.72
N HIS A 438 10.29 19.81 -28.36
CA HIS A 438 10.70 21.22 -28.48
C HIS A 438 11.06 21.64 -29.92
N SER A 439 11.36 20.68 -30.80
CA SER A 439 11.66 20.93 -32.21
C SER A 439 10.40 21.13 -33.07
N GLN A 440 9.21 20.81 -32.56
CA GLN A 440 7.94 21.01 -33.26
C GLN A 440 7.30 22.37 -32.93
N ARG A 441 8.00 23.46 -33.27
CA ARG A 441 7.37 24.77 -33.50
C ARG A 441 7.31 25.04 -35.01
N PRO A 442 6.16 25.49 -35.56
CA PRO A 442 6.00 25.61 -37.00
C PRO A 442 6.58 26.96 -37.43
N GLU A 443 7.80 26.96 -37.97
CA GLU A 443 8.31 27.92 -38.95
C GLU A 443 9.79 27.62 -39.19
N GLN A 444 10.11 26.70 -40.13
CA GLN A 444 11.30 26.68 -41.02
C GLN A 444 11.36 25.36 -41.81
N PRO A 445 11.91 25.35 -43.04
CA PRO A 445 11.74 24.26 -44.00
C PRO A 445 12.68 23.05 -43.78
N ASP A 446 12.24 21.94 -44.39
CA ASP A 446 12.72 20.56 -44.47
C ASP A 446 14.24 20.26 -44.24
N PRO A 447 14.62 19.32 -43.33
CA PRO A 447 16.01 18.97 -43.04
C PRO A 447 16.70 18.06 -44.08
N PHE A 448 16.04 17.63 -45.15
CA PHE A 448 16.57 16.61 -46.07
C PHE A 448 17.75 17.05 -46.99
N GLU A 449 18.23 18.30 -46.93
CA GLU A 449 19.37 18.77 -47.74
C GLU A 449 20.75 18.78 -47.05
N ARG A 450 20.87 18.34 -45.78
CA ARG A 450 22.17 18.41 -45.05
C ARG A 450 22.93 17.10 -44.87
N ILE A 451 22.48 15.99 -45.46
CA ILE A 451 23.21 14.72 -45.40
C ILE A 451 23.70 14.33 -46.80
N GLN A 452 24.68 15.08 -47.30
CA GLN A 452 25.51 14.64 -48.44
C GLN A 452 27.01 14.91 -48.29
N ASN A 453 27.49 15.42 -47.16
CA ASN A 453 28.92 15.57 -46.93
C ASN A 453 29.28 14.98 -45.56
N PHE A 454 30.38 14.21 -45.53
CA PHE A 454 30.94 13.43 -44.42
C PHE A 454 30.50 11.96 -44.30
N VAL A 455 30.91 11.14 -45.28
CA VAL A 455 31.53 9.84 -45.00
C VAL A 455 32.64 9.62 -46.03
N GLN A 456 33.92 9.68 -45.61
CA GLN A 456 35.01 8.97 -46.31
C GLN A 456 35.25 7.65 -45.55
N PRO A 457 35.45 6.52 -46.26
CA PRO A 457 35.77 5.25 -45.63
C PRO A 457 37.29 5.09 -45.50
N THR A 458 37.78 4.71 -44.32
CA THR A 458 39.08 4.06 -44.19
C THR A 458 38.87 2.63 -43.73
N TYR A 459 39.07 1.71 -44.66
CA TYR A 459 39.48 0.34 -44.39
C TYR A 459 40.99 0.34 -44.16
N GLU A 460 41.43 -0.21 -43.03
CA GLU A 460 42.43 -1.30 -42.91
C GLU A 460 42.40 -1.87 -41.50
#